data_AF-D4IJ63-F1
#
_entry.id   AF-D4IJ63-F1
#
_cell.length_a   1.000
_cell.length_b   1.000
_cell.length_c   1.000
_cell.angle_alpha   90.00
_cell.angle_beta   90.00
_cell.angle_gamma   90.00
#
_symmetry.space_group_name_H-M   'P 1'
#
loop_
_entity.id
_entity.type
_entity.pdbx_description
1 polymer ?
#
loop_
_entity_poly.entity_id
_entity_poly.type
_entity_poly.pdbx_seq_one_letter_code
_entity_poly.pdbx_strand_id
1 'polypeptide(L)'
;MIRILRHTLCLALLLTLAACEKDREPRIEVSTGEIHLPGDASSGTTFTVSAEEPWTLSYTGEGFAVTPDGGARGETTVTVTASEPNSAKARRKLGTITVRHPANKDGYPVEVYQRPAVATQTLLLYMPGLSLINYYERNIEGVSAAVTNQIPGDGRILVCYQPEKHSSAVLQEIRYDPATERCERTTLKTYDGFNAGNPEKVRQLFADAAELAPAQNYGLIIGCHGKAWIPVASGSLSYSMRRSAEDDLWAAPPGAKQTRSFGDKGYELNITELKEALEAQQFRFDYLIFDDCFMANIETLYDLRSVIGYIVASPCEVMGDGFPYDRIVPHLFETGPVADRLAETCREFWNLYENEYQSTTWKEQSGCISLAVTSQLDALAEVMRRINEKGKQPFELSQLQYYEGLMTHLFYDLGHYVELSCGDPALVEEFTTQLDRAFPPESRLCTKQFYSQYNNGSNPVHFYTGVSVSEPSTKYVAENRMTNWYRDTH
;
A
#
# COMPACT_ATOMS: atom_id res chain seq x y z
N MET A 1 87.45 18.11 0.04
CA MET A 1 88.05 16.82 -0.39
C MET A 1 87.01 15.73 -0.19
N ILE A 2 86.41 15.30 -1.30
CA ILE A 2 85.18 14.51 -1.38
C ILE A 2 85.52 13.03 -1.53
N ARG A 3 84.85 12.19 -0.72
CA ARG A 3 84.95 10.73 -0.70
C ARG A 3 84.33 10.12 -1.97
N ILE A 4 85.12 9.31 -2.67
CA ILE A 4 84.65 8.39 -3.73
C ILE A 4 84.82 6.97 -3.19
N LEU A 5 83.72 6.32 -2.82
CA LEU A 5 83.63 4.86 -2.74
C LEU A 5 82.16 4.47 -2.92
N ARG A 6 81.69 4.56 -4.17
CA ARG A 6 80.41 4.01 -4.65
C ARG A 6 80.67 3.63 -6.10
N HIS A 7 80.73 2.32 -6.38
CA HIS A 7 80.39 1.68 -7.67
C HIS A 7 81.09 0.32 -7.76
N THR A 8 80.64 -0.66 -6.99
CA THR A 8 80.90 -2.08 -7.31
C THR A 8 79.93 -3.06 -6.65
N LEU A 9 78.72 -2.61 -6.25
CA LEU A 9 77.73 -3.47 -5.59
C LEU A 9 76.29 -3.27 -6.10
N CYS A 10 76.11 -2.89 -7.36
CA CYS A 10 74.77 -2.69 -7.97
C CYS A 10 74.47 -3.61 -9.16
N LEU A 11 75.33 -4.58 -9.52
CA LEU A 11 75.13 -5.38 -10.74
C LEU A 11 74.89 -6.88 -10.52
N ALA A 12 74.79 -7.35 -9.28
CA ALA A 12 74.57 -8.78 -8.98
C ALA A 12 73.24 -9.07 -8.23
N LEU A 13 72.34 -8.08 -8.12
CA LEU A 13 71.03 -8.23 -7.46
C LEU A 13 69.86 -7.77 -8.35
N LEU A 14 70.03 -7.85 -9.67
CA LEU A 14 69.00 -7.48 -10.67
C LEU A 14 68.56 -8.67 -11.53
N LEU A 15 68.87 -9.91 -11.12
CA LEU A 15 68.63 -11.12 -11.92
C LEU A 15 67.74 -12.20 -11.27
N THR A 16 67.04 -11.92 -10.16
CA THR A 16 66.18 -12.92 -9.50
C THR A 16 64.86 -12.36 -8.94
N LEU A 17 64.20 -11.46 -9.67
CA LEU A 17 62.77 -11.18 -9.51
C LEU A 17 62.08 -11.03 -10.87
N ALA A 18 62.41 -11.91 -11.82
CA ALA A 18 61.41 -12.35 -12.80
C ALA A 18 60.56 -13.43 -12.09
N ALA A 19 59.82 -13.01 -11.06
CA ALA A 19 58.75 -13.83 -10.54
C ALA A 19 57.71 -13.90 -11.64
N CYS A 20 57.41 -15.11 -12.11
CA CYS A 20 56.25 -15.39 -12.94
C CYS A 20 55.04 -14.68 -12.30
N GLU A 21 54.60 -13.57 -12.90
CA GLU A 21 53.19 -13.21 -12.87
C GLU A 21 52.50 -14.40 -13.51
N LYS A 22 51.96 -15.28 -12.66
CA LYS A 22 51.10 -16.38 -13.07
C LYS A 22 50.01 -15.72 -13.91
N ASP A 23 49.95 -16.03 -15.21
CA ASP A 23 49.01 -15.44 -16.17
C ASP A 23 47.65 -15.26 -15.49
N ARG A 24 47.34 -14.02 -15.13
CA ARG A 24 46.07 -13.71 -14.49
C ARG A 24 45.03 -13.92 -15.59
N GLU A 25 44.13 -14.88 -15.39
CA GLU A 25 43.07 -15.13 -16.36
C GLU A 25 42.34 -13.81 -16.63
N PRO A 26 42.21 -13.40 -17.90
CA PRO A 26 41.56 -12.16 -18.27
C PRO A 26 40.14 -12.13 -17.69
N ARG A 27 39.81 -11.03 -17.02
CA ARG A 27 38.58 -10.92 -16.24
C ARG A 27 37.41 -10.54 -17.15
N ILE A 28 36.37 -11.38 -17.13
CA ILE A 28 35.02 -11.02 -17.58
C ILE A 28 34.15 -10.88 -16.33
N GLU A 29 33.36 -9.82 -16.29
CA GLU A 29 32.35 -9.56 -15.28
C GLU A 29 31.01 -9.34 -15.96
N VAL A 30 30.00 -10.09 -15.54
CA VAL A 30 28.61 -9.96 -16.02
C VAL A 30 27.80 -9.36 -14.88
N SER A 31 27.08 -8.29 -15.17
CA SER A 31 26.30 -7.53 -14.18
C SER A 31 25.22 -8.33 -13.45
N THR A 32 24.74 -9.45 -14.01
CA THR A 32 23.70 -10.28 -13.39
C THR A 32 23.84 -11.76 -13.78
N GLY A 33 23.38 -12.64 -12.89
CA GLY A 33 23.22 -14.08 -13.17
C GLY A 33 21.82 -14.45 -13.67
N GLU A 34 20.83 -13.55 -13.58
CA GLU A 34 19.48 -13.78 -14.06
C GLU A 34 18.90 -12.51 -14.72
N ILE A 35 18.08 -12.69 -15.74
CA ILE A 35 17.31 -11.61 -16.35
C ILE A 35 15.82 -11.99 -16.40
N HIS A 36 14.97 -10.99 -16.15
CA HIS A 36 13.51 -11.15 -16.18
C HIS A 36 12.93 -10.25 -17.26
N LEU A 37 12.63 -10.83 -18.41
CA LEU A 37 11.96 -10.16 -19.51
C LEU A 37 10.52 -9.78 -19.13
N PRO A 38 10.01 -8.63 -19.60
CA PRO A 38 8.60 -8.32 -19.46
C PRO A 38 7.73 -9.36 -20.19
N GLY A 39 6.46 -9.45 -19.79
CA GLY A 39 5.56 -10.49 -20.29
C GLY A 39 5.08 -10.30 -21.72
N ASP A 40 5.20 -9.09 -22.28
CA ASP A 40 4.77 -8.77 -23.64
C ASP A 40 5.80 -9.20 -24.69
N ALA A 41 5.33 -9.50 -25.90
CA ALA A 41 6.20 -9.74 -27.04
C ALA A 41 7.00 -8.49 -27.42
N SER A 42 8.20 -8.68 -27.96
CA SER A 42 9.13 -7.60 -28.34
C SER A 42 9.58 -6.68 -27.19
N SER A 43 9.22 -7.01 -25.96
CA SER A 43 9.73 -6.33 -24.77
C SER A 43 11.12 -6.86 -24.43
N GLY A 44 11.98 -6.01 -23.89
CA GLY A 44 13.37 -6.39 -23.61
C GLY A 44 13.90 -5.81 -22.32
N THR A 45 15.00 -6.41 -21.87
CA THR A 45 15.82 -5.94 -20.77
C THR A 45 17.28 -5.98 -21.19
N THR A 46 18.15 -5.35 -20.42
CA THR A 46 19.58 -5.30 -20.73
C THR A 46 20.40 -5.80 -19.56
N PHE A 47 21.57 -6.36 -19.86
CA PHE A 47 22.63 -6.57 -18.89
C PHE A 47 23.96 -6.11 -19.49
N THR A 48 24.90 -5.77 -18.63
CA THR A 48 26.24 -5.33 -19.03
C THR A 48 27.26 -6.46 -18.90
N VAL A 49 28.16 -6.54 -19.88
CA VAL A 49 29.39 -7.34 -19.85
C VAL A 49 30.60 -6.41 -19.85
N SER A 50 31.44 -6.52 -18.82
CA SER A 50 32.71 -5.81 -18.71
C SER A 50 33.86 -6.81 -18.90
N ALA A 51 34.64 -6.64 -19.96
CA ALA A 51 35.68 -7.60 -20.34
C ALA A 51 37.03 -6.93 -20.62
N GLU A 52 38.12 -7.57 -20.19
CA GLU A 52 39.50 -7.13 -20.49
C GLU A 52 39.96 -7.51 -21.90
N GLU A 53 39.26 -8.44 -22.55
CA GLU A 53 39.54 -9.01 -23.87
C GLU A 53 38.24 -9.26 -24.67
N PRO A 54 38.31 -9.53 -25.99
CA PRO A 54 37.15 -9.90 -26.78
C PRO A 54 36.43 -11.13 -26.23
N TRP A 55 35.11 -11.11 -26.28
CA TRP A 55 34.25 -12.18 -25.79
C TRP A 55 33.14 -12.51 -26.78
N THR A 56 32.56 -13.69 -26.63
CA THR A 56 31.44 -14.17 -27.45
C THR A 56 30.32 -14.68 -26.57
N LEU A 57 29.12 -14.74 -27.10
CA LEU A 57 27.94 -15.25 -26.43
C LEU A 57 27.32 -16.38 -27.24
N SER A 58 26.81 -17.36 -26.50
CA SER A 58 25.91 -18.38 -27.03
C SER A 58 24.74 -18.51 -26.06
N TYR A 59 23.62 -19.07 -26.50
CA TYR A 59 22.51 -19.34 -25.61
C TYR A 59 21.85 -20.67 -25.96
N THR A 60 21.14 -21.20 -24.96
CA THR A 60 20.24 -22.36 -25.09
C THR A 60 18.83 -21.91 -24.76
N GLY A 61 17.82 -22.59 -25.32
CA GLY A 61 16.42 -22.23 -25.15
C GLY A 61 15.84 -21.51 -26.38
N GLU A 62 14.60 -21.03 -26.23
CA GLU A 62 13.80 -20.44 -27.30
C GLU A 62 12.93 -19.29 -26.77
N GLY A 63 12.34 -18.49 -27.67
CA GLY A 63 11.41 -17.41 -27.30
C GLY A 63 12.08 -16.09 -26.90
N PHE A 64 13.40 -15.94 -27.12
CA PHE A 64 14.11 -14.68 -26.95
C PHE A 64 15.21 -14.50 -28.00
N ALA A 65 15.54 -13.25 -28.26
CA ALA A 65 16.69 -12.83 -29.06
C ALA A 65 17.69 -12.06 -28.18
N VAL A 66 18.96 -12.12 -28.56
CA VAL A 66 20.06 -11.45 -27.83
C VAL A 66 20.89 -10.64 -28.82
N THR A 67 21.21 -9.39 -28.48
CA THR A 67 22.12 -8.57 -29.29
C THR A 67 22.93 -7.61 -28.42
N PRO A 68 24.23 -7.40 -28.68
CA PRO A 68 25.07 -8.14 -29.63
C PRO A 68 25.40 -9.56 -29.14
N ASP A 69 25.89 -10.42 -30.02
CA ASP A 69 26.33 -11.80 -29.74
C ASP A 69 27.82 -11.90 -29.33
N GLY A 70 28.47 -10.75 -29.11
CA GLY A 70 29.84 -10.63 -28.65
C GLY A 70 30.24 -9.17 -28.47
N GLY A 71 31.45 -8.95 -27.96
CA GLY A 71 31.97 -7.61 -27.71
C GLY A 71 33.50 -7.56 -27.68
N ALA A 72 34.04 -6.36 -27.84
CA ALA A 72 35.47 -6.10 -27.68
C ALA A 72 35.81 -5.84 -26.20
N ARG A 73 37.09 -5.55 -25.92
CA ARG A 73 37.53 -5.05 -24.61
C ARG A 73 36.73 -3.79 -24.23
N GLY A 74 36.27 -3.75 -22.98
CA GLY A 74 35.51 -2.66 -22.41
C GLY A 74 34.15 -3.12 -21.90
N GLU A 75 33.26 -2.15 -21.73
CA GLU A 75 31.89 -2.36 -21.27
C GLU A 75 30.96 -2.46 -22.50
N THR A 76 30.10 -3.47 -22.52
CA THR A 76 29.11 -3.69 -23.59
C THR A 76 27.75 -3.99 -22.98
N THR A 77 26.73 -3.24 -23.39
CA THR A 77 25.32 -3.51 -23.04
C THR A 77 24.75 -4.54 -24.00
N VAL A 78 24.23 -5.64 -23.45
CA VAL A 78 23.54 -6.72 -24.16
C VAL A 78 22.05 -6.59 -23.92
N THR A 79 21.29 -6.45 -25.00
CA THR A 79 19.83 -6.44 -24.99
C THR A 79 19.29 -7.83 -25.23
N VAL A 80 18.36 -8.25 -24.38
CA VAL A 80 17.60 -9.48 -24.54
C VAL A 80 16.14 -9.13 -24.74
N THR A 81 15.50 -9.69 -25.76
CA THR A 81 14.15 -9.34 -26.18
C THR A 81 13.30 -10.59 -26.29
N ALA A 82 12.13 -10.60 -25.65
CA ALA A 82 11.16 -11.68 -25.78
C ALA A 82 10.56 -11.70 -27.19
N SER A 83 10.50 -12.88 -27.81
CA SER A 83 9.92 -13.04 -29.14
C SER A 83 8.39 -13.18 -29.11
N GLU A 84 7.85 -13.71 -28.01
CA GLU A 84 6.43 -14.02 -27.84
C GLU A 84 5.95 -13.55 -26.46
N PRO A 85 4.64 -13.32 -26.25
CA PRO A 85 4.14 -12.97 -24.93
C PRO A 85 4.05 -14.23 -24.05
N ASN A 86 4.32 -14.09 -22.75
CA ASN A 86 4.06 -15.16 -21.78
C ASN A 86 2.60 -15.09 -21.32
N SER A 87 1.72 -15.81 -22.00
CA SER A 87 0.30 -15.92 -21.64
C SER A 87 0.02 -16.84 -20.43
N ALA A 88 1.05 -17.50 -19.88
CA ALA A 88 0.90 -18.30 -18.68
C ALA A 88 0.74 -17.43 -17.43
N LYS A 89 0.17 -18.00 -16.38
CA LYS A 89 -0.05 -17.32 -15.09
C LYS A 89 1.22 -17.16 -14.25
N ALA A 90 2.32 -17.77 -14.67
CA ALA A 90 3.55 -17.86 -13.91
C ALA A 90 4.75 -17.55 -14.80
N ARG A 91 5.85 -17.18 -14.14
CA ARG A 91 7.14 -16.98 -14.79
C ARG A 91 7.59 -18.23 -15.55
N ARG A 92 8.06 -18.04 -16.78
CA ARG A 92 8.62 -19.10 -17.62
C ARG A 92 10.12 -18.94 -17.72
N LYS A 93 10.88 -20.02 -17.51
CA LYS A 93 12.30 -20.06 -17.91
C LYS A 93 12.37 -20.26 -19.42
N LEU A 94 12.97 -19.31 -20.13
CA LEU A 94 13.12 -19.37 -21.59
C LEU A 94 14.42 -20.06 -22.00
N GLY A 95 15.48 -19.90 -21.22
CA GLY A 95 16.79 -20.44 -21.57
C GLY A 95 17.92 -19.91 -20.70
N THR A 96 19.14 -20.12 -21.18
CA THR A 96 20.37 -19.68 -20.52
C THR A 96 21.30 -19.08 -21.55
N ILE A 97 21.73 -17.85 -21.32
CA ILE A 97 22.79 -17.16 -22.06
C ILE A 97 24.13 -17.52 -21.40
N THR A 98 25.16 -17.78 -22.19
CA THR A 98 26.51 -18.04 -21.70
C THR A 98 27.49 -17.09 -22.37
N VAL A 99 28.03 -16.16 -21.58
CA VAL A 99 29.12 -15.27 -21.98
C VAL A 99 30.43 -16.04 -21.85
N ARG A 100 31.24 -16.08 -22.91
CA ARG A 100 32.49 -16.84 -22.95
C ARG A 100 33.69 -15.97 -23.26
N HIS A 101 34.73 -16.17 -22.45
CA HIS A 101 36.09 -15.80 -22.83
C HIS A 101 36.71 -16.93 -23.69
N PRO A 102 37.49 -16.64 -24.74
CA PRO A 102 38.15 -17.67 -25.55
C PRO A 102 38.99 -18.69 -24.76
N ALA A 103 39.55 -18.27 -23.61
CA ALA A 103 40.36 -19.11 -22.74
C ALA A 103 39.58 -19.84 -21.62
N ASN A 104 38.31 -19.48 -21.36
CA ASN A 104 37.50 -20.07 -20.30
C ASN A 104 36.44 -21.01 -20.89
N LYS A 105 36.47 -22.30 -20.52
CA LYS A 105 35.55 -23.32 -21.03
C LYS A 105 34.15 -23.29 -20.38
N ASP A 106 34.06 -22.87 -19.12
CA ASP A 106 32.82 -22.99 -18.35
C ASP A 106 31.88 -21.80 -18.61
N GLY A 107 32.45 -20.63 -18.95
CA GLY A 107 31.70 -19.41 -19.26
C GLY A 107 30.96 -18.83 -18.05
N TYR A 108 30.21 -17.75 -18.29
CA TYR A 108 29.42 -17.04 -17.28
C TYR A 108 27.94 -17.15 -17.66
N PRO A 109 27.14 -17.98 -16.96
CA PRO A 109 25.74 -18.18 -17.29
C PRO A 109 24.87 -17.01 -16.81
N VAL A 110 23.88 -16.65 -17.62
CA VAL A 110 22.81 -15.70 -17.31
C VAL A 110 21.49 -16.39 -17.65
N GLU A 111 20.69 -16.68 -16.63
CA GLU A 111 19.40 -17.36 -16.78
C GLU A 111 18.33 -16.39 -17.30
N VAL A 112 17.59 -16.80 -18.32
CA VAL A 112 16.58 -15.97 -18.98
C VAL A 112 15.20 -16.45 -18.57
N TYR A 113 14.48 -15.58 -17.87
CA TYR A 113 13.08 -15.78 -17.52
C TYR A 113 12.20 -14.72 -18.16
N GLN A 114 10.93 -15.07 -18.36
CA GLN A 114 9.90 -14.14 -18.81
C GLN A 114 8.76 -14.07 -17.78
N ARG A 115 8.44 -12.86 -17.34
CA ARG A 115 7.29 -12.58 -16.46
C ARG A 115 5.97 -12.89 -17.18
N PRO A 116 4.87 -13.16 -16.48
CA PRO A 116 3.57 -13.30 -17.14
C PRO A 116 3.12 -11.95 -17.73
N ALA A 117 2.41 -11.98 -18.88
CA ALA A 117 1.85 -10.78 -19.51
C ALA A 117 0.74 -10.15 -18.65
N VAL A 118 0.02 -10.99 -17.89
CA VAL A 118 -0.92 -10.56 -16.84
C VAL A 118 -0.25 -10.77 -15.49
N ALA A 119 -0.05 -9.70 -14.73
CA ALA A 119 0.63 -9.75 -13.45
C ALA A 119 -0.11 -10.66 -12.45
N THR A 120 0.61 -11.17 -11.45
CA THR A 120 -0.04 -11.96 -10.38
C THR A 120 -0.93 -11.09 -9.50
N GLN A 121 -0.50 -9.85 -9.25
CA GLN A 121 -1.24 -8.85 -8.47
C GLN A 121 -0.89 -7.44 -8.95
N THR A 122 -1.89 -6.58 -9.07
CA THR A 122 -1.69 -5.13 -9.22
C THR A 122 -2.16 -4.44 -7.93
N LEU A 123 -1.27 -3.67 -7.31
CA LEU A 123 -1.60 -2.77 -6.21
C LEU A 123 -1.84 -1.36 -6.78
N LEU A 124 -3.01 -0.78 -6.54
CA LEU A 124 -3.28 0.62 -6.84
C LEU A 124 -3.32 1.44 -5.54
N LEU A 125 -2.44 2.42 -5.44
CA LEU A 125 -2.47 3.45 -4.41
C LEU A 125 -3.14 4.71 -4.97
N TYR A 126 -4.34 5.02 -4.50
CA TYR A 126 -5.12 6.19 -4.90
C TYR A 126 -5.11 7.24 -3.79
N MET A 127 -4.41 8.35 -4.04
CA MET A 127 -4.22 9.46 -3.09
C MET A 127 -4.76 10.78 -3.66
N PRO A 128 -6.10 10.96 -3.69
CA PRO A 128 -6.70 12.19 -4.18
C PRO A 128 -6.53 13.37 -3.22
N GLY A 129 -6.69 14.58 -3.75
CA GLY A 129 -6.62 15.79 -2.95
C GLY A 129 -5.23 16.44 -2.91
N LEU A 130 -5.16 17.62 -2.28
CA LEU A 130 -3.94 18.45 -2.20
C LEU A 130 -3.57 18.78 -0.76
N SER A 131 -4.52 18.79 0.17
CA SER A 131 -4.27 19.24 1.54
C SER A 131 -3.29 18.35 2.31
N LEU A 132 -3.11 17.08 1.89
CA LEU A 132 -2.12 16.14 2.42
C LEU A 132 -0.96 15.85 1.46
N ILE A 133 -0.77 16.65 0.39
CA ILE A 133 0.17 16.33 -0.70
C ILE A 133 1.59 15.99 -0.23
N ASN A 134 2.12 16.74 0.75
CA ASN A 134 3.46 16.50 1.31
C ASN A 134 3.57 15.12 1.99
N TYR A 135 2.49 14.60 2.57
CA TYR A 135 2.44 13.27 3.15
C TYR A 135 2.31 12.21 2.06
N TYR A 136 1.49 12.44 1.04
CA TYR A 136 1.37 11.55 -0.11
C TYR A 136 2.71 11.36 -0.81
N GLU A 137 3.45 12.43 -1.06
CA GLU A 137 4.78 12.33 -1.67
C GLU A 137 5.73 11.46 -0.84
N ARG A 138 5.75 11.62 0.50
CA ARG A 138 6.54 10.76 1.39
C ARG A 138 6.05 9.32 1.39
N ASN A 139 4.75 9.08 1.33
CA ASN A 139 4.19 7.74 1.24
C ASN A 139 4.61 7.06 -0.07
N ILE A 140 4.58 7.79 -1.19
CA ILE A 140 5.03 7.33 -2.51
C ILE A 140 6.55 7.05 -2.50
N GLU A 141 7.35 7.86 -1.80
CA GLU A 141 8.76 7.54 -1.54
C GLU A 141 8.91 6.24 -0.74
N GLY A 142 8.09 6.03 0.30
CA GLY A 142 8.07 4.78 1.07
C GLY A 142 7.75 3.56 0.19
N VAL A 143 6.75 3.67 -0.69
CA VAL A 143 6.46 2.62 -1.69
C VAL A 143 7.67 2.38 -2.60
N SER A 144 8.34 3.44 -3.03
CA SER A 144 9.52 3.33 -3.90
C SER A 144 10.71 2.69 -3.18
N ALA A 145 10.86 2.91 -1.87
CA ALA A 145 11.87 2.29 -1.04
C ALA A 145 11.63 0.78 -0.82
N ALA A 146 10.37 0.33 -0.83
CA ALA A 146 10.02 -1.09 -0.78
C ALA A 146 10.34 -1.85 -2.08
N VAL A 147 10.42 -1.15 -3.21
CA VAL A 147 10.62 -1.76 -4.53
C VAL A 147 12.08 -2.16 -4.72
N THR A 148 12.30 -3.43 -5.04
CA THR A 148 13.62 -4.05 -5.21
C THR A 148 13.61 -4.97 -6.43
N ASN A 149 14.71 -5.67 -6.71
CA ASN A 149 14.73 -6.70 -7.74
C ASN A 149 13.78 -7.89 -7.44
N GLN A 150 13.36 -8.07 -6.18
CA GLN A 150 12.45 -9.12 -5.74
C GLN A 150 11.01 -8.63 -5.52
N ILE A 151 10.81 -7.34 -5.25
CA ILE A 151 9.51 -6.74 -4.92
C ILE A 151 9.12 -5.77 -6.05
N PRO A 152 7.94 -5.90 -6.68
CA PRO A 152 6.80 -6.76 -6.32
C PRO A 152 6.81 -8.16 -6.97
N GLY A 153 7.98 -8.65 -7.41
CA GLY A 153 8.10 -9.94 -8.09
C GLY A 153 7.43 -9.94 -9.47
N ASP A 154 6.39 -10.75 -9.63
CA ASP A 154 5.54 -10.79 -10.84
C ASP A 154 4.30 -9.89 -10.71
N GLY A 155 4.23 -9.05 -9.67
CA GLY A 155 3.21 -8.02 -9.47
C GLY A 155 3.53 -6.68 -10.13
N ARG A 156 2.62 -5.71 -9.97
CA ARG A 156 2.78 -4.32 -10.41
C ARG A 156 2.26 -3.35 -9.35
N ILE A 157 2.86 -2.17 -9.26
CA ILE A 157 2.46 -1.12 -8.31
C ILE A 157 2.15 0.14 -9.08
N LEU A 158 0.91 0.60 -8.96
CA LEU A 158 0.44 1.85 -9.53
C LEU A 158 0.16 2.86 -8.43
N VAL A 159 0.43 4.13 -8.73
CA VAL A 159 0.07 5.27 -7.88
C VAL A 159 -0.73 6.25 -8.71
N CYS A 160 -1.87 6.70 -8.21
CA CYS A 160 -2.60 7.82 -8.76
C CYS A 160 -2.81 8.91 -7.71
N TYR A 161 -2.36 10.14 -8.02
CA TYR A 161 -2.49 11.29 -7.13
C TYR A 161 -2.58 12.60 -7.93
N GLN A 162 -2.74 13.73 -7.24
CA GLN A 162 -2.97 15.06 -7.84
C GLN A 162 -1.81 16.01 -7.53
N PRO A 163 -0.65 15.93 -8.22
CA PRO A 163 0.54 16.70 -7.83
C PRO A 163 0.42 18.22 -7.98
N GLU A 164 -0.41 18.70 -8.92
CA GLU A 164 -0.41 20.11 -9.31
C GLU A 164 -1.65 20.87 -8.85
N LYS A 165 -2.83 20.30 -9.10
CA LYS A 165 -4.12 20.96 -8.89
C LYS A 165 -5.23 19.92 -8.78
N HIS A 166 -6.31 20.29 -8.10
CA HIS A 166 -7.47 19.42 -7.94
C HIS A 166 -8.16 19.01 -9.25
N SER A 167 -7.93 19.77 -10.33
CA SER A 167 -8.50 19.49 -11.64
C SER A 167 -7.64 18.61 -12.54
N SER A 168 -6.53 18.05 -12.02
CA SER A 168 -5.73 17.05 -12.74
C SER A 168 -5.26 15.93 -11.82
N ALA A 169 -4.92 14.79 -12.42
CA ALA A 169 -4.31 13.65 -11.76
C ALA A 169 -3.28 12.99 -12.68
N VAL A 170 -2.34 12.24 -12.09
CA VAL A 170 -1.38 11.41 -12.83
C VAL A 170 -1.46 9.98 -12.32
N LEU A 171 -1.50 9.01 -13.24
CA LEU A 171 -1.33 7.59 -12.95
C LEU A 171 0.09 7.19 -13.34
N GLN A 172 0.86 6.74 -12.37
CA GLN A 172 2.25 6.34 -12.50
C GLN A 172 2.43 4.87 -12.12
N GLU A 173 3.41 4.23 -12.71
CA GLU A 173 3.91 2.93 -12.28
C GLU A 173 5.24 3.10 -11.54
N ILE A 174 5.37 2.39 -10.42
CA ILE A 174 6.60 2.29 -9.65
C ILE A 174 7.18 0.91 -9.90
N ARG A 175 8.40 0.84 -10.43
CA ARG A 175 9.06 -0.40 -10.81
C ARG A 175 10.55 -0.38 -10.54
N TYR A 176 11.13 -1.55 -10.32
CA TYR A 176 12.57 -1.72 -10.32
C TYR A 176 13.10 -1.75 -11.76
N ASP A 177 14.10 -0.93 -12.04
CA ASP A 177 14.86 -0.98 -13.29
C ASP A 177 16.17 -1.77 -13.07
N PRO A 178 16.32 -2.95 -13.69
CA PRO A 178 17.55 -3.73 -13.63
C PRO A 178 18.78 -3.04 -14.22
N ALA A 179 18.61 -2.11 -15.16
CA ALA A 179 19.74 -1.45 -15.81
C ALA A 179 20.41 -0.41 -14.89
N THR A 180 19.62 0.32 -14.11
CA THR A 180 20.12 1.33 -13.16
C THR A 180 20.22 0.82 -11.73
N GLU A 181 19.75 -0.41 -11.46
CA GLU A 181 19.61 -1.01 -10.13
C GLU A 181 18.81 -0.14 -9.14
N ARG A 182 17.81 0.57 -9.66
CA ARG A 182 17.04 1.56 -8.89
C ARG A 182 15.55 1.42 -9.13
N CYS A 183 14.79 1.91 -8.17
CA CYS A 183 13.36 2.15 -8.37
C CYS A 183 13.17 3.37 -9.28
N GLU A 184 12.31 3.22 -10.28
CA GLU A 184 11.90 4.28 -11.20
C GLU A 184 10.39 4.49 -11.15
N ARG A 185 9.97 5.72 -11.46
CA ARG A 185 8.57 6.08 -11.65
C ARG A 185 8.32 6.46 -13.10
N THR A 186 7.38 5.79 -13.75
CA THR A 186 6.98 6.11 -15.13
C THR A 186 5.53 6.57 -15.14
N THR A 187 5.27 7.74 -15.72
CA THR A 187 3.89 8.20 -15.93
C THR A 187 3.25 7.37 -17.04
N LEU A 188 2.16 6.69 -16.71
CA LEU A 188 1.38 5.90 -17.67
C LEU A 188 0.27 6.73 -18.31
N LYS A 189 -0.40 7.58 -17.53
CA LYS A 189 -1.52 8.40 -17.99
C LYS A 189 -1.63 9.70 -17.20
N THR A 190 -2.02 10.77 -17.87
CA THR A 190 -2.36 12.06 -17.27
C THR A 190 -3.84 12.34 -17.48
N TYR A 191 -4.50 12.91 -16.48
CA TYR A 191 -5.92 13.25 -16.52
C TYR A 191 -6.09 14.76 -16.40
N ASP A 192 -6.56 15.39 -17.47
CA ASP A 192 -7.04 16.76 -17.44
C ASP A 192 -8.54 16.80 -17.07
N GLY A 193 -8.95 17.77 -16.25
CA GLY A 193 -10.33 17.87 -15.76
C GLY A 193 -10.74 16.72 -14.84
N PHE A 194 -9.79 16.13 -14.12
CA PHE A 194 -10.09 15.15 -13.07
C PHE A 194 -10.75 15.84 -11.88
N ASN A 195 -11.64 15.15 -11.17
CA ASN A 195 -12.18 15.60 -9.89
C ASN A 195 -12.43 14.37 -9.05
N ALA A 196 -11.80 14.30 -7.87
CA ALA A 196 -11.92 13.15 -6.98
C ALA A 196 -13.32 12.95 -6.41
N GLY A 197 -14.14 14.01 -6.32
CA GLY A 197 -15.55 13.95 -5.94
C GLY A 197 -16.49 13.66 -7.11
N ASN A 198 -15.97 13.30 -8.29
CA ASN A 198 -16.78 12.85 -9.43
C ASN A 198 -16.70 11.32 -9.55
N PRO A 199 -17.77 10.58 -9.21
CA PRO A 199 -17.76 9.11 -9.22
C PRO A 199 -17.37 8.51 -10.57
N GLU A 200 -17.80 9.13 -11.66
CA GLU A 200 -17.51 8.67 -13.03
C GLU A 200 -16.02 8.80 -13.38
N LYS A 201 -15.37 9.86 -12.89
CA LYS A 201 -13.92 10.05 -13.08
C LYS A 201 -13.11 9.04 -12.29
N VAL A 202 -13.53 8.73 -11.06
CA VAL A 202 -12.88 7.70 -10.22
C VAL A 202 -13.11 6.30 -10.82
N ARG A 203 -14.32 6.02 -11.31
CA ARG A 203 -14.63 4.77 -12.02
C ARG A 203 -13.75 4.57 -13.25
N GLN A 204 -13.58 5.62 -14.06
CA GLN A 204 -12.70 5.59 -15.23
C GLN A 204 -11.24 5.35 -14.85
N LEU A 205 -10.75 5.99 -13.79
CA LEU A 205 -9.39 5.81 -13.28
C LEU A 205 -9.13 4.35 -12.88
N PHE A 206 -10.07 3.70 -12.20
CA PHE A 206 -9.93 2.27 -11.85
C PHE A 206 -9.91 1.37 -13.08
N ALA A 207 -10.74 1.66 -14.08
CA ALA A 207 -10.74 0.92 -15.35
C ALA A 207 -9.42 1.10 -16.10
N ASP A 208 -8.92 2.33 -16.19
CA ASP A 208 -7.65 2.65 -16.83
C ASP A 208 -6.46 1.97 -16.13
N ALA A 209 -6.47 1.92 -14.79
CA ALA A 209 -5.44 1.24 -14.02
C ALA A 209 -5.41 -0.27 -14.32
N ALA A 210 -6.57 -0.92 -14.45
CA ALA A 210 -6.66 -2.33 -14.79
C ALA A 210 -6.31 -2.63 -16.26
N GLU A 211 -6.60 -1.72 -17.19
CA GLU A 211 -6.20 -1.84 -18.59
C GLU A 211 -4.68 -1.67 -18.77
N LEU A 212 -4.08 -0.69 -18.08
CA LEU A 212 -2.65 -0.40 -18.17
C LEU A 212 -1.80 -1.39 -17.35
N ALA A 213 -2.36 -1.96 -16.28
CA ALA A 213 -1.73 -2.97 -15.44
C ALA A 213 -2.65 -4.17 -15.15
N PRO A 214 -2.91 -5.02 -16.17
CA PRO A 214 -3.75 -6.19 -16.00
C PRO A 214 -3.11 -7.18 -15.03
N ALA A 215 -3.91 -7.70 -14.11
CA ALA A 215 -3.49 -8.69 -13.12
C ALA A 215 -4.57 -9.72 -12.84
N GLN A 216 -4.16 -10.82 -12.21
CA GLN A 216 -5.09 -11.85 -11.73
C GLN A 216 -5.85 -11.39 -10.48
N ASN A 217 -5.18 -10.61 -9.63
CA ASN A 217 -5.66 -10.11 -8.34
C ASN A 217 -5.40 -8.61 -8.23
N TYR A 218 -6.24 -7.89 -7.50
CA TYR A 218 -6.11 -6.44 -7.35
C TYR A 218 -6.22 -6.02 -5.88
N GLY A 219 -5.29 -5.18 -5.44
CA GLY A 219 -5.33 -4.51 -4.15
C GLY A 219 -5.55 -3.02 -4.32
N LEU A 220 -6.35 -2.42 -3.45
CA LEU A 220 -6.58 -0.98 -3.44
C LEU A 220 -6.15 -0.38 -2.10
N ILE A 221 -5.45 0.74 -2.16
CA ILE A 221 -5.21 1.60 -1.01
C ILE A 221 -5.76 2.97 -1.36
N ILE A 222 -6.65 3.49 -0.52
CA ILE A 222 -7.13 4.87 -0.63
C ILE A 222 -6.44 5.64 0.51
N GLY A 223 -5.80 6.75 0.17
CA GLY A 223 -5.20 7.63 1.16
C GLY A 223 -5.67 9.05 0.95
N CYS A 224 -6.65 9.48 1.73
CA CYS A 224 -7.20 10.82 1.66
C CYS A 224 -7.78 11.30 3.00
N HIS A 225 -8.94 11.96 2.93
CA HIS A 225 -9.71 12.33 4.10
C HIS A 225 -10.90 11.41 4.28
N GLY A 226 -11.05 10.87 5.50
CA GLY A 226 -12.15 9.99 5.87
C GLY A 226 -13.13 10.64 6.83
N LYS A 227 -14.43 10.44 6.58
CA LYS A 227 -15.53 10.83 7.49
C LYS A 227 -16.58 9.73 7.67
N ALA A 228 -16.16 8.48 7.49
CA ALA A 228 -17.03 7.31 7.57
C ALA A 228 -18.27 7.43 6.67
N TRP A 229 -19.45 7.07 7.19
CA TRP A 229 -20.73 7.01 6.49
C TRP A 229 -21.43 8.38 6.32
N ILE A 230 -20.86 9.46 6.86
CA ILE A 230 -21.52 10.78 6.88
C ILE A 230 -21.68 11.29 5.44
N PRO A 231 -22.91 11.62 4.99
CA PRO A 231 -23.13 12.09 3.62
C PRO A 231 -22.34 13.36 3.30
N VAL A 232 -21.88 13.48 2.06
CA VAL A 232 -21.18 14.69 1.56
C VAL A 232 -22.04 15.94 1.75
N ALA A 233 -23.35 15.84 1.50
CA ALA A 233 -24.32 16.93 1.67
C ALA A 233 -24.47 17.42 3.12
N SER A 234 -24.10 16.59 4.11
CA SER A 234 -24.23 16.91 5.54
C SER A 234 -23.06 17.75 6.09
N GLY A 235 -22.12 18.16 5.23
CA GLY A 235 -20.96 18.98 5.60
C GLY A 235 -19.89 18.19 6.38
N SER A 236 -19.04 18.91 7.13
CA SER A 236 -18.06 18.34 8.05
C SER A 236 -18.56 18.37 9.49
N LEU A 237 -18.04 17.45 10.31
CA LEU A 237 -18.26 17.38 11.75
C LEU A 237 -17.78 18.68 12.42
N SER A 238 -18.72 19.53 12.84
CA SER A 238 -18.40 20.81 13.49
C SER A 238 -17.72 20.62 14.84
N TYR A 239 -16.60 21.33 15.04
CA TYR A 239 -15.82 21.41 16.29
C TYR A 239 -16.55 22.14 17.44
N SER A 240 -17.56 22.98 17.18
CA SER A 240 -18.18 23.76 18.26
C SER A 240 -19.63 24.18 18.00
N MET A 241 -20.46 24.16 19.05
CA MET A 241 -21.76 24.85 19.11
C MET A 241 -21.62 26.40 19.16
N ARG A 242 -20.41 26.97 19.04
CA ARG A 242 -20.14 28.40 19.31
C ARG A 242 -19.59 29.20 18.13
N ARG A 243 -19.45 28.61 16.94
CA ARG A 243 -19.11 29.36 15.71
C ARG A 243 -20.28 29.30 14.73
N SER A 244 -20.65 30.45 14.19
CA SER A 244 -21.67 30.57 13.14
C SER A 244 -21.27 29.76 11.91
N ALA A 245 -22.29 29.21 11.23
CA ALA A 245 -22.25 28.12 10.25
C ALA A 245 -21.44 28.33 8.96
N GLU A 246 -20.57 29.34 8.88
CA GLU A 246 -19.83 29.70 7.66
C GLU A 246 -18.31 29.75 7.85
N ASP A 247 -17.81 29.80 9.10
CA ASP A 247 -16.37 29.81 9.38
C ASP A 247 -15.83 28.37 9.56
N ASP A 248 -15.45 27.80 8.42
CA ASP A 248 -14.50 26.71 8.21
C ASP A 248 -14.68 25.44 9.07
N LEU A 249 -15.74 24.70 8.76
CA LEU A 249 -16.04 23.35 9.27
C LEU A 249 -14.94 22.31 8.96
N TRP A 250 -13.96 22.65 8.12
CA TRP A 250 -12.83 21.81 7.72
C TRP A 250 -11.49 22.30 8.28
N ALA A 251 -11.49 23.40 9.03
CA ALA A 251 -10.27 23.91 9.63
C ALA A 251 -9.95 23.13 10.91
N ALA A 252 -8.82 22.44 10.88
CA ALA A 252 -8.07 22.08 12.06
C ALA A 252 -8.07 23.23 13.08
N PRO A 253 -8.37 22.98 14.38
CA PRO A 253 -8.18 24.01 15.39
C PRO A 253 -6.73 24.51 15.34
N PRO A 254 -6.48 25.82 15.50
CA PRO A 254 -5.13 26.37 15.42
C PRO A 254 -4.14 25.62 16.31
N GLY A 255 -3.03 25.17 15.73
CA GLY A 255 -2.00 24.40 16.44
C GLY A 255 -2.28 22.91 16.60
N ALA A 256 -3.36 22.39 15.99
CA ALA A 256 -3.57 20.95 15.91
C ALA A 256 -2.56 20.27 14.99
N LYS A 257 -2.18 19.05 15.38
CA LYS A 257 -1.30 18.17 14.61
C LYS A 257 -2.09 17.64 13.41
N GLN A 258 -1.43 17.49 12.28
CA GLN A 258 -2.12 17.04 11.06
C GLN A 258 -2.57 15.59 11.23
N THR A 259 -3.86 15.35 11.03
CA THR A 259 -4.45 14.02 10.82
C THR A 259 -5.06 13.95 9.44
N ARG A 260 -5.59 12.77 9.08
CA ARG A 260 -6.31 12.54 7.83
C ARG A 260 -7.80 12.84 7.94
N SER A 261 -8.25 13.60 8.94
CA SER A 261 -9.69 13.81 9.17
C SER A 261 -10.31 14.96 8.37
N PHE A 262 -9.52 15.95 7.94
CA PHE A 262 -10.04 17.17 7.32
C PHE A 262 -9.24 17.63 6.11
N GLY A 263 -9.94 17.89 5.01
CA GLY A 263 -9.36 18.55 3.84
C GLY A 263 -10.23 18.45 2.60
N ASP A 264 -9.76 19.07 1.53
CA ASP A 264 -10.24 18.99 0.14
C ASP A 264 -11.77 18.99 -0.05
N LYS A 265 -12.44 19.94 0.61
CA LYS A 265 -13.88 20.18 0.47
C LYS A 265 -14.31 20.24 -1.00
N GLY A 266 -15.35 19.47 -1.35
CA GLY A 266 -15.87 19.40 -2.71
C GLY A 266 -15.14 18.40 -3.61
N TYR A 267 -14.19 17.64 -3.05
CA TYR A 267 -13.48 16.54 -3.70
C TYR A 267 -13.70 15.22 -2.94
N GLU A 268 -14.92 15.03 -2.44
CA GLU A 268 -15.34 13.92 -1.58
C GLU A 268 -16.30 13.00 -2.32
N LEU A 269 -16.25 11.70 -2.02
CA LEU A 269 -17.24 10.72 -2.47
C LEU A 269 -18.02 10.17 -1.28
N ASN A 270 -19.32 9.96 -1.45
CA ASN A 270 -20.09 9.13 -0.54
C ASN A 270 -19.61 7.67 -0.65
N ILE A 271 -19.75 6.90 0.43
CA ILE A 271 -19.41 5.47 0.43
C ILE A 271 -20.22 4.69 -0.62
N THR A 272 -21.47 5.08 -0.84
CA THR A 272 -22.33 4.50 -1.88
C THR A 272 -21.80 4.80 -3.29
N GLU A 273 -21.26 5.98 -3.54
CA GLU A 273 -20.67 6.34 -4.85
C GLU A 273 -19.34 5.60 -5.07
N LEU A 274 -18.52 5.45 -4.02
CA LEU A 274 -17.32 4.61 -4.07
C LEU A 274 -17.69 3.16 -4.36
N LYS A 275 -18.71 2.62 -3.67
CA LYS A 275 -19.24 1.28 -3.92
C LYS A 275 -19.64 1.12 -5.38
N GLU A 276 -20.45 2.03 -5.93
CA GLU A 276 -20.89 1.98 -7.33
C GLU A 276 -19.70 2.01 -8.30
N ALA A 277 -18.68 2.84 -8.03
CA ALA A 277 -17.46 2.89 -8.83
C ALA A 277 -16.68 1.56 -8.79
N LEU A 278 -16.68 0.85 -7.66
CA LEU A 278 -16.08 -0.48 -7.50
C LEU A 278 -16.93 -1.58 -8.16
N GLU A 279 -18.27 -1.55 -8.01
CA GLU A 279 -19.20 -2.52 -8.62
C GLU A 279 -19.18 -2.48 -10.15
N ALA A 280 -18.91 -1.32 -10.72
CA ALA A 280 -18.89 -1.13 -12.16
C ALA A 280 -17.63 -1.69 -12.86
N GLN A 281 -16.63 -2.16 -12.11
CA GLN A 281 -15.40 -2.71 -12.67
C GLN A 281 -15.62 -4.12 -13.23
N GLN A 282 -14.89 -4.48 -14.28
CA GLN A 282 -14.89 -5.85 -14.84
C GLN A 282 -14.02 -6.83 -14.04
N PHE A 283 -13.38 -6.34 -12.99
CA PHE A 283 -12.55 -7.07 -12.04
C PHE A 283 -13.00 -6.72 -10.62
N ARG A 284 -12.44 -7.41 -9.63
CA ARG A 284 -12.70 -7.10 -8.21
C ARG A 284 -11.39 -6.80 -7.51
N PHE A 285 -11.43 -5.87 -6.57
CA PHE A 285 -10.36 -5.70 -5.60
C PHE A 285 -10.57 -6.71 -4.46
N ASP A 286 -9.53 -7.48 -4.15
CA ASP A 286 -9.57 -8.48 -3.09
C ASP A 286 -9.59 -7.82 -1.72
N TYR A 287 -8.88 -6.70 -1.60
CA TYR A 287 -8.79 -5.92 -0.37
C TYR A 287 -8.72 -4.42 -0.64
N LEU A 288 -9.12 -3.67 0.40
CA LEU A 288 -9.04 -2.22 0.48
C LEU A 288 -8.36 -1.81 1.78
N ILE A 289 -7.32 -0.99 1.70
CA ILE A 289 -6.74 -0.32 2.88
C ILE A 289 -7.18 1.15 2.82
N PHE A 290 -7.89 1.59 3.84
CA PHE A 290 -8.17 3.00 4.06
C PHE A 290 -7.07 3.60 4.94
N ASP A 291 -6.19 4.36 4.30
CA ASP A 291 -5.24 5.25 4.94
C ASP A 291 -5.92 6.60 5.19
N ASP A 292 -6.99 6.54 5.99
CA ASP A 292 -7.99 7.58 6.22
C ASP A 292 -8.56 7.49 7.65
N CYS A 293 -9.13 8.57 8.17
CA CYS A 293 -9.77 8.58 9.48
C CYS A 293 -11.15 7.90 9.49
N PHE A 294 -11.49 7.23 10.60
CA PHE A 294 -12.83 6.72 10.93
C PHE A 294 -13.42 5.65 10.01
N MET A 295 -12.66 5.13 9.05
CA MET A 295 -13.17 4.21 8.04
C MET A 295 -13.47 2.80 8.59
N ALA A 296 -12.94 2.43 9.77
CA ALA A 296 -13.41 1.24 10.49
C ALA A 296 -14.69 1.57 11.28
N ASN A 297 -15.75 1.77 10.52
CA ASN A 297 -17.09 2.07 11.01
C ASN A 297 -18.07 1.06 10.41
N ILE A 298 -18.96 0.49 11.22
CA ILE A 298 -19.80 -0.61 10.78
C ILE A 298 -20.76 -0.20 9.66
N GLU A 299 -21.30 1.03 9.70
CA GLU A 299 -22.16 1.55 8.63
C GLU A 299 -21.39 1.68 7.31
N THR A 300 -20.15 2.18 7.35
CA THR A 300 -19.25 2.27 6.18
C THR A 300 -18.86 0.90 5.63
N LEU A 301 -18.38 0.00 6.49
CA LEU A 301 -17.88 -1.32 6.10
C LEU A 301 -19.02 -2.20 5.56
N TYR A 302 -20.21 -2.08 6.13
CA TYR A 302 -21.38 -2.83 5.69
C TYR A 302 -21.81 -2.42 4.28
N ASP A 303 -21.69 -1.15 3.88
CA ASP A 303 -22.01 -0.72 2.51
C ASP A 303 -21.06 -1.34 1.48
N LEU A 304 -19.77 -1.49 1.83
CA LEU A 304 -18.72 -2.02 0.96
C LEU A 304 -18.63 -3.55 0.96
N ARG A 305 -19.36 -4.25 1.83
CA ARG A 305 -19.22 -5.71 2.03
C ARG A 305 -19.48 -6.55 0.78
N SER A 306 -20.32 -6.07 -0.13
CA SER A 306 -20.66 -6.78 -1.36
C SER A 306 -19.57 -6.68 -2.44
N VAL A 307 -18.63 -5.73 -2.32
CA VAL A 307 -17.60 -5.44 -3.32
C VAL A 307 -16.20 -5.85 -2.93
N ILE A 308 -15.80 -5.61 -1.67
CA ILE A 308 -14.46 -5.87 -1.18
C ILE A 308 -14.49 -7.03 -0.19
N GLY A 309 -13.54 -7.97 -0.26
CA GLY A 309 -13.48 -9.13 0.64
C GLY A 309 -12.84 -8.84 1.99
N TYR A 310 -11.84 -7.96 2.02
CA TYR A 310 -11.10 -7.58 3.23
C TYR A 310 -10.86 -6.08 3.28
N ILE A 311 -11.09 -5.44 4.42
CA ILE A 311 -10.86 -4.00 4.59
C ILE A 311 -9.97 -3.75 5.80
N VAL A 312 -8.86 -3.05 5.63
CA VAL A 312 -8.05 -2.54 6.74
C VAL A 312 -8.36 -1.06 6.93
N ALA A 313 -8.73 -0.66 8.14
CA ALA A 313 -9.11 0.72 8.41
C ALA A 313 -8.94 1.08 9.90
N SER A 314 -8.94 2.38 10.20
CA SER A 314 -8.91 2.89 11.57
C SER A 314 -10.30 3.32 12.03
N PRO A 315 -10.72 2.98 13.27
CA PRO A 315 -11.93 3.56 13.88
C PRO A 315 -11.67 4.94 14.50
N CYS A 316 -10.40 5.32 14.66
CA CYS A 316 -9.93 6.59 15.22
C CYS A 316 -9.37 7.50 14.11
N GLU A 317 -8.85 8.68 14.49
CA GLU A 317 -8.04 9.49 13.58
C GLU A 317 -6.68 8.83 13.28
N VAL A 318 -6.27 8.88 12.00
CA VAL A 318 -4.94 8.49 11.54
C VAL A 318 -4.08 9.75 11.42
N MET A 319 -2.87 9.72 11.98
CA MET A 319 -1.93 10.85 11.87
C MET A 319 -1.53 11.09 10.41
N GLY A 320 -1.11 12.31 10.07
CA GLY A 320 -0.80 12.68 8.68
C GLY A 320 0.19 11.74 7.97
N ASP A 321 1.18 11.21 8.70
CA ASP A 321 2.17 10.26 8.17
C ASP A 321 1.54 9.00 7.54
N GLY A 322 0.36 8.54 8.03
CA GLY A 322 -0.34 7.37 7.50
C GLY A 322 0.38 6.05 7.76
N PHE A 323 0.36 5.15 6.78
CA PHE A 323 0.99 3.82 6.90
C PHE A 323 2.51 3.86 6.60
N PRO A 324 3.31 2.95 7.18
CA PRO A 324 4.71 2.75 6.81
C PRO A 324 4.82 1.94 5.49
N TYR A 325 4.66 2.61 4.35
CA TYR A 325 4.59 1.97 3.02
C TYR A 325 5.83 1.16 2.65
N ASP A 326 7.01 1.54 3.12
CA ASP A 326 8.26 0.79 2.94
C ASP A 326 8.22 -0.61 3.57
N ARG A 327 7.40 -0.76 4.61
CA ARG A 327 7.24 -1.99 5.39
C ARG A 327 6.01 -2.81 5.00
N ILE A 328 4.89 -2.17 4.68
CA ILE A 328 3.65 -2.89 4.35
C ILE A 328 3.65 -3.43 2.91
N VAL A 329 4.25 -2.72 1.94
CA VAL A 329 4.25 -3.12 0.53
C VAL A 329 4.85 -4.52 0.31
N PRO A 330 5.99 -4.90 0.92
CA PRO A 330 6.53 -6.26 0.83
C PRO A 330 5.49 -7.32 1.20
N HIS A 331 4.79 -7.17 2.34
CA HIS A 331 3.79 -8.11 2.81
C HIS A 331 2.61 -8.26 1.85
N LEU A 332 2.20 -7.17 1.19
CA LEU A 332 1.09 -7.20 0.23
C LEU A 332 1.37 -8.06 -1.01
N PHE A 333 2.64 -8.33 -1.34
CA PHE A 333 3.04 -9.15 -2.49
C PHE A 333 3.51 -10.57 -2.11
N GLU A 334 3.43 -10.94 -0.84
CA GLU A 334 3.66 -12.32 -0.41
C GLU A 334 2.60 -13.28 -1.00
N THR A 335 2.94 -14.56 -1.11
CA THR A 335 2.08 -15.61 -1.68
C THR A 335 1.07 -16.20 -0.69
N GLY A 336 1.10 -15.77 0.57
CA GLY A 336 0.21 -16.24 1.62
C GLY A 336 -1.24 -15.75 1.47
N PRO A 337 -2.16 -16.22 2.34
CA PRO A 337 -3.54 -15.74 2.38
C PRO A 337 -3.63 -14.22 2.51
N VAL A 338 -4.60 -13.60 1.82
CA VAL A 338 -4.85 -12.15 1.87
C VAL A 338 -5.00 -11.67 3.32
N ALA A 339 -5.75 -12.39 4.15
CA ALA A 339 -5.98 -12.02 5.54
C ALA A 339 -4.67 -11.93 6.35
N ASP A 340 -3.75 -12.87 6.17
CA ASP A 340 -2.47 -12.91 6.91
C ASP A 340 -1.57 -11.71 6.53
N ARG A 341 -1.52 -11.38 5.23
CA ARG A 341 -0.79 -10.21 4.70
C ARG A 341 -1.35 -8.90 5.26
N LEU A 342 -2.67 -8.81 5.38
CA LEU A 342 -3.34 -7.63 5.96
C LEU A 342 -3.24 -7.58 7.48
N ALA A 343 -3.18 -8.72 8.16
CA ALA A 343 -2.89 -8.77 9.59
C ALA A 343 -1.48 -8.24 9.87
N GLU A 344 -0.50 -8.54 9.01
CA GLU A 344 0.83 -7.95 9.10
C GLU A 344 0.79 -6.44 8.81
N THR A 345 0.03 -6.01 7.81
CA THR A 345 -0.20 -4.58 7.56
C THR A 345 -0.73 -3.85 8.81
N CYS A 346 -1.66 -4.45 9.55
CA CYS A 346 -2.15 -3.92 10.82
C CYS A 346 -1.04 -3.85 11.88
N ARG A 347 -0.21 -4.89 12.00
CA ARG A 347 0.93 -4.94 12.94
C ARG A 347 1.96 -3.86 12.65
N GLU A 348 2.32 -3.68 11.38
CA GLU A 348 3.31 -2.68 10.97
C GLU A 348 2.80 -1.25 11.23
N PHE A 349 1.52 -0.98 10.94
CA PHE A 349 0.88 0.29 11.31
C PHE A 349 0.90 0.52 12.83
N TRP A 350 0.45 -0.46 13.61
CA TRP A 350 0.43 -0.35 15.06
C TRP A 350 1.84 -0.17 15.63
N ASN A 351 2.82 -0.91 15.12
CA ASN A 351 4.20 -0.82 15.57
C ASN A 351 4.82 0.56 15.29
N LEU A 352 4.49 1.18 14.15
CA LEU A 352 4.90 2.56 13.86
C LEU A 352 4.39 3.52 14.95
N TYR A 353 3.13 3.40 15.36
CA TYR A 353 2.51 4.35 16.29
C TYR A 353 2.62 3.98 17.77
N GLU A 354 2.91 2.72 18.12
CA GLU A 354 3.12 2.29 19.51
C GLU A 354 4.61 2.37 19.88
N ASN A 355 5.49 1.78 19.07
CA ASN A 355 6.89 1.56 19.43
C ASN A 355 7.84 2.56 18.78
N GLU A 356 7.51 3.03 17.57
CA GLU A 356 8.39 3.87 16.77
C GLU A 356 7.89 5.30 16.61
N TYR A 357 6.84 5.70 17.32
CA TYR A 357 6.14 6.96 17.10
C TYR A 357 7.06 8.20 17.12
N GLN A 358 8.19 8.14 17.84
CA GLN A 358 9.23 9.17 17.86
C GLN A 358 9.86 9.48 16.49
N SER A 359 9.75 8.57 15.51
CA SER A 359 10.22 8.75 14.13
C SER A 359 9.20 9.49 13.24
N THR A 360 7.92 9.53 13.65
CA THR A 360 6.85 10.20 12.90
C THR A 360 6.96 11.73 13.00
N THR A 361 6.34 12.44 12.05
CA THR A 361 6.38 13.91 11.98
C THR A 361 5.93 14.57 13.29
N TRP A 362 4.88 14.02 13.92
CA TRP A 362 4.22 14.63 15.08
C TRP A 362 4.54 13.97 16.42
N LYS A 363 5.29 12.86 16.40
CA LYS A 363 5.71 12.11 17.60
C LYS A 363 4.54 11.80 18.53
N GLU A 364 3.42 11.41 17.94
CA GLU A 364 2.19 11.13 18.66
C GLU A 364 2.00 9.62 18.73
N GLN A 365 1.90 9.09 19.95
CA GLN A 365 1.65 7.68 20.20
C GLN A 365 0.15 7.40 20.04
N SER A 366 -0.31 7.37 18.79
CA SER A 366 -1.72 7.31 18.41
C SER A 366 -1.92 6.45 17.17
N GLY A 367 -2.39 5.22 17.36
CA GLY A 367 -2.76 4.33 16.28
C GLY A 367 -3.87 3.37 16.72
N CYS A 368 -4.98 3.37 15.99
CA CYS A 368 -6.03 2.36 16.09
C CYS A 368 -6.16 1.73 14.71
N ILE A 369 -6.17 0.40 14.60
CA ILE A 369 -6.34 -0.27 13.32
C ILE A 369 -7.04 -1.61 13.48
N SER A 370 -7.89 -1.95 12.50
CA SER A 370 -8.52 -3.25 12.42
C SER A 370 -8.58 -3.78 10.99
N LEU A 371 -8.60 -5.11 10.89
CA LEU A 371 -8.97 -5.85 9.68
C LEU A 371 -10.43 -6.28 9.79
N ALA A 372 -11.23 -5.94 8.79
CA ALA A 372 -12.59 -6.42 8.59
C ALA A 372 -12.62 -7.52 7.53
N VAL A 373 -13.17 -8.68 7.88
CA VAL A 373 -13.51 -9.79 6.97
C VAL A 373 -14.97 -9.60 6.55
N THR A 374 -15.19 -8.98 5.39
CA THR A 374 -16.52 -8.45 5.03
C THR A 374 -17.57 -9.53 4.81
N SER A 375 -17.15 -10.73 4.41
CA SER A 375 -18.01 -11.92 4.26
C SER A 375 -18.71 -12.33 5.56
N GLN A 376 -18.25 -11.84 6.72
CA GLN A 376 -18.83 -12.13 8.03
C GLN A 376 -19.83 -11.06 8.50
N LEU A 377 -20.00 -9.97 7.75
CA LEU A 377 -20.79 -8.82 8.17
C LEU A 377 -22.31 -9.04 8.05
N ASP A 378 -22.79 -9.83 7.08
CA ASP A 378 -24.21 -10.19 7.01
C ASP A 378 -24.64 -11.00 8.24
N ALA A 379 -23.85 -12.01 8.62
CA ALA A 379 -24.11 -12.79 9.83
C ALA A 379 -24.02 -11.92 11.11
N LEU A 380 -23.10 -10.95 11.17
CA LEU A 380 -23.03 -10.00 12.27
C LEU A 380 -24.30 -9.13 12.36
N ALA A 381 -24.80 -8.65 11.22
CA ALA A 381 -26.05 -7.89 11.15
C ALA A 381 -27.26 -8.72 11.60
N GLU A 382 -27.32 -10.02 11.27
CA GLU A 382 -28.39 -10.91 11.75
C GLU A 382 -28.40 -11.06 13.28
N VAL A 383 -27.23 -11.15 13.92
CA VAL A 383 -27.15 -11.17 15.39
C VAL A 383 -27.57 -9.81 15.96
N MET A 384 -27.09 -8.71 15.38
CA MET A 384 -27.46 -7.35 15.80
C MET A 384 -28.97 -7.10 15.67
N ARG A 385 -29.61 -7.60 14.60
CA ARG A 385 -31.07 -7.52 14.42
C ARG A 385 -31.82 -8.16 15.58
N ARG A 386 -31.43 -9.37 15.97
CA ARG A 386 -32.07 -10.06 17.12
C ARG A 386 -31.84 -9.34 18.44
N ILE A 387 -30.69 -8.69 18.62
CA ILE A 387 -30.43 -7.83 19.77
C ILE A 387 -31.41 -6.64 19.78
N ASN A 388 -31.55 -5.96 18.65
CA ASN A 388 -32.44 -4.80 18.51
C ASN A 388 -33.92 -5.17 18.70
N GLU A 389 -34.36 -6.31 18.14
CA GLU A 389 -35.73 -6.84 18.29
C GLU A 389 -36.11 -7.17 19.75
N LYS A 390 -35.15 -7.63 20.56
CA LYS A 390 -35.38 -7.89 21.99
C LYS A 390 -35.51 -6.61 22.82
N GLY A 391 -35.04 -5.47 22.31
CA GLY A 391 -35.03 -4.20 23.00
C GLY A 391 -33.77 -4.00 23.86
N LYS A 392 -33.29 -2.76 23.88
CA LYS A 392 -32.07 -2.35 24.57
C LYS A 392 -32.35 -2.02 26.03
N GLN A 393 -31.44 -2.41 26.92
CA GLN A 393 -31.46 -1.96 28.31
C GLN A 393 -30.83 -0.56 28.44
N PRO A 394 -31.27 0.25 29.42
CA PRO A 394 -30.65 1.54 29.68
C PRO A 394 -29.19 1.38 30.16
N PHE A 395 -28.30 2.26 29.69
CA PHE A 395 -26.93 2.39 30.16
C PHE A 395 -26.50 3.87 30.13
N GLU A 396 -25.44 4.20 30.86
CA GLU A 396 -24.89 5.55 30.86
C GLU A 396 -23.96 5.73 29.66
N LEU A 397 -24.29 6.65 28.74
CA LEU A 397 -23.51 6.88 27.52
C LEU A 397 -22.05 7.28 27.79
N SER A 398 -21.77 7.90 28.95
CA SER A 398 -20.42 8.26 29.38
C SER A 398 -19.50 7.07 29.69
N GLN A 399 -20.07 5.87 29.85
CA GLN A 399 -19.30 4.62 30.02
C GLN A 399 -18.82 4.07 28.68
N LEU A 400 -19.53 4.39 27.58
CA LEU A 400 -19.28 3.83 26.27
C LEU A 400 -17.99 4.41 25.67
N GLN A 401 -17.11 3.53 25.21
CA GLN A 401 -15.86 3.92 24.55
C GLN A 401 -16.19 4.68 23.25
N TYR A 402 -15.54 5.83 23.06
CA TYR A 402 -15.60 6.64 21.86
C TYR A 402 -14.26 6.67 21.12
N TYR A 403 -14.26 7.02 19.84
CA TYR A 403 -13.06 7.04 18.99
C TYR A 403 -12.70 8.40 18.38
N GLU A 404 -13.27 9.48 18.91
CA GLU A 404 -12.94 10.86 18.53
C GLU A 404 -13.11 11.85 19.70
N GLY A 405 -12.55 13.07 19.56
CA GLY A 405 -12.49 14.10 20.60
C GLY A 405 -13.61 15.14 20.62
N LEU A 406 -14.72 14.95 19.93
CA LEU A 406 -15.89 15.83 19.94
C LEU A 406 -16.53 15.89 21.34
N MET A 407 -17.14 17.04 21.67
CA MET A 407 -17.92 17.18 22.91
C MET A 407 -19.16 16.27 23.00
N THR A 408 -19.67 15.87 21.84
CA THR A 408 -20.79 14.93 21.74
C THR A 408 -20.38 13.92 20.69
N HIS A 409 -20.11 12.71 21.16
CA HIS A 409 -19.43 11.72 20.34
C HIS A 409 -20.36 11.11 19.29
N LEU A 410 -19.79 10.78 18.14
CA LEU A 410 -20.46 10.14 17.01
C LEU A 410 -19.99 8.70 16.79
N PHE A 411 -18.71 8.41 17.05
CA PHE A 411 -18.13 7.10 16.81
C PHE A 411 -17.87 6.41 18.13
N TYR A 412 -18.69 5.40 18.44
CA TYR A 412 -18.58 4.58 19.65
C TYR A 412 -18.14 3.17 19.32
N ASP A 413 -17.49 2.47 20.25
CA ASP A 413 -17.12 1.07 20.06
C ASP A 413 -18.35 0.16 19.94
N LEU A 414 -18.41 -0.65 18.87
CA LEU A 414 -19.58 -1.49 18.58
C LEU A 414 -19.75 -2.63 19.59
N GLY A 415 -18.68 -3.35 19.95
CA GLY A 415 -18.82 -4.45 20.90
C GLY A 415 -19.15 -3.95 22.30
N HIS A 416 -18.53 -2.85 22.74
CA HIS A 416 -18.86 -2.23 24.02
C HIS A 416 -20.32 -1.73 24.04
N TYR A 417 -20.80 -1.20 22.92
CA TYR A 417 -22.20 -0.81 22.79
C TYR A 417 -23.13 -2.01 22.98
N VAL A 418 -22.82 -3.15 22.38
CA VAL A 418 -23.61 -4.38 22.57
C VAL A 418 -23.52 -4.88 24.02
N GLU A 419 -22.33 -4.89 24.63
CA GLU A 419 -22.15 -5.31 26.02
C GLU A 419 -22.96 -4.47 27.01
N LEU A 420 -23.04 -3.16 26.80
CA LEU A 420 -23.80 -2.27 27.67
C LEU A 420 -25.31 -2.30 27.39
N SER A 421 -25.71 -2.40 26.12
CA SER A 421 -27.11 -2.23 25.71
C SER A 421 -27.91 -3.53 25.61
N CYS A 422 -27.27 -4.70 25.50
CA CYS A 422 -27.97 -5.98 25.41
C CYS A 422 -28.13 -6.63 26.79
N GLY A 423 -29.38 -6.82 27.24
CA GLY A 423 -29.69 -7.49 28.51
C GLY A 423 -29.65 -9.02 28.47
N ASP A 424 -29.30 -9.63 27.33
CA ASP A 424 -29.24 -11.09 27.15
C ASP A 424 -27.78 -11.57 26.97
N PRO A 425 -27.18 -12.19 28.01
CA PRO A 425 -25.80 -12.65 27.94
C PRO A 425 -25.50 -13.64 26.81
N ALA A 426 -26.48 -14.46 26.41
CA ALA A 426 -26.28 -15.42 25.33
C ALA A 426 -26.19 -14.73 23.97
N LEU A 427 -26.97 -13.67 23.74
CA LEU A 427 -26.86 -12.86 22.52
C LEU A 427 -25.58 -12.02 22.50
N VAL A 428 -25.13 -11.53 23.66
CA VAL A 428 -23.81 -10.86 23.77
C VAL A 428 -22.70 -11.83 23.38
N GLU A 429 -22.67 -13.04 23.93
CA GLU A 429 -21.66 -14.06 23.59
C GLU A 429 -21.69 -14.44 22.10
N GLU A 430 -22.89 -14.61 21.53
CA GLU A 430 -23.07 -14.89 20.12
C GLU A 430 -22.59 -13.74 19.23
N PHE A 431 -22.90 -12.50 19.60
CA PHE A 431 -22.43 -11.30 18.91
C PHE A 431 -20.92 -11.19 18.97
N THR A 432 -20.32 -11.34 20.15
CA THR A 432 -18.86 -11.29 20.33
C THR A 432 -18.17 -12.36 19.50
N THR A 433 -18.71 -13.59 19.47
CA THR A 433 -18.17 -14.67 18.62
C THR A 433 -18.23 -14.32 17.14
N GLN A 434 -19.32 -13.71 16.67
CA GLN A 434 -19.45 -13.30 15.27
C GLN A 434 -18.61 -12.06 14.95
N LEU A 435 -18.43 -11.15 15.91
CA LEU A 435 -17.56 -9.99 15.82
C LEU A 435 -16.10 -10.44 15.69
N ASP A 436 -15.67 -11.47 16.41
CA ASP A 436 -14.32 -12.07 16.32
C ASP A 436 -14.05 -12.71 14.96
N ARG A 437 -15.08 -13.17 14.25
CA ARG A 437 -14.94 -13.60 12.85
C ARG A 437 -14.84 -12.42 11.89
N ALA A 438 -15.68 -11.39 12.10
CA ALA A 438 -15.71 -10.21 11.26
C ALA A 438 -14.49 -9.30 11.44
N PHE A 439 -13.93 -9.28 12.63
CA PHE A 439 -12.75 -8.50 12.99
C PHE A 439 -11.84 -9.40 13.83
N PRO A 440 -10.88 -10.12 13.26
CA PRO A 440 -10.05 -11.06 14.03
C PRO A 440 -9.29 -10.36 15.17
N PRO A 441 -9.32 -10.86 16.42
CA PRO A 441 -8.67 -10.23 17.57
C PRO A 441 -7.19 -9.91 17.38
N GLU A 442 -6.45 -10.77 16.69
CA GLU A 442 -5.03 -10.59 16.37
C GLU A 442 -4.75 -9.43 15.40
N SER A 443 -5.79 -8.94 14.73
CA SER A 443 -5.74 -7.82 13.79
C SER A 443 -6.45 -6.57 14.32
N ARG A 444 -6.92 -6.58 15.58
CA ARG A 444 -7.45 -5.39 16.28
C ARG A 444 -6.35 -4.83 17.17
N LEU A 445 -5.65 -3.81 16.69
CA LEU A 445 -4.49 -3.26 17.38
C LEU A 445 -4.71 -1.78 17.70
N CYS A 446 -4.44 -1.39 18.94
CA CYS A 446 -4.51 -0.01 19.35
C CYS A 446 -3.35 0.37 20.29
N THR A 447 -2.96 1.64 20.23
CA THR A 447 -2.20 2.30 21.28
C THR A 447 -3.11 2.52 22.50
N LYS A 448 -2.53 2.80 23.68
CA LYS A 448 -3.32 3.05 24.92
C LYS A 448 -4.19 4.31 24.85
N GLN A 449 -3.91 5.19 23.90
CA GLN A 449 -4.59 6.46 23.67
C GLN A 449 -4.54 6.79 22.18
N PHE A 450 -5.49 7.58 21.69
CA PHE A 450 -5.47 8.13 20.34
C PHE A 450 -5.54 9.66 20.39
N TYR A 451 -4.85 10.33 19.47
CA TYR A 451 -4.95 11.77 19.28
C TYR A 451 -6.22 12.10 18.51
N SER A 452 -6.89 13.18 18.91
CA SER A 452 -7.96 13.75 18.13
C SER A 452 -7.73 15.22 17.89
N GLN A 453 -7.83 15.61 16.63
CA GLN A 453 -7.81 17.00 16.22
C GLN A 453 -9.04 17.75 16.74
N TYR A 454 -10.17 17.06 17.01
CA TYR A 454 -11.40 17.65 17.56
C TYR A 454 -11.29 18.20 18.99
N ASN A 455 -10.29 17.80 19.77
CA ASN A 455 -9.99 18.41 21.07
C ASN A 455 -8.52 18.81 21.23
N ASN A 456 -7.74 18.65 20.16
CA ASN A 456 -6.30 18.85 20.15
C ASN A 456 -5.59 18.11 21.30
N GLY A 457 -6.01 16.87 21.57
CA GLY A 457 -5.55 16.12 22.73
C GLY A 457 -5.58 14.61 22.51
N SER A 458 -4.87 13.90 23.39
CA SER A 458 -4.89 12.45 23.45
C SER A 458 -6.07 11.96 24.31
N ASN A 459 -6.76 10.93 23.84
CA ASN A 459 -7.98 10.37 24.42
C ASN A 459 -7.72 8.90 24.75
N PRO A 460 -8.15 8.40 25.91
CA PRO A 460 -7.84 7.04 26.33
C PRO A 460 -8.64 5.99 25.53
N VAL A 461 -8.00 4.83 25.32
CA VAL A 461 -8.66 3.61 24.85
C VAL A 461 -8.74 2.64 26.01
N HIS A 462 -9.94 2.53 26.61
CA HIS A 462 -10.22 1.62 27.72
C HIS A 462 -10.83 0.29 27.25
N PHE A 463 -11.49 0.32 26.09
CA PHE A 463 -12.12 -0.84 25.47
C PHE A 463 -11.86 -0.77 23.95
N TYR A 464 -11.63 -1.90 23.29
CA TYR A 464 -11.32 -1.89 21.86
C TYR A 464 -11.78 -3.14 21.12
N THR A 465 -12.75 -2.98 20.22
CA THR A 465 -13.17 -4.04 19.28
C THR A 465 -12.77 -3.77 17.84
N GLY A 466 -12.09 -2.64 17.58
CA GLY A 466 -11.58 -2.30 16.26
C GLY A 466 -12.59 -1.71 15.29
N VAL A 467 -13.87 -1.58 15.66
CA VAL A 467 -14.90 -1.01 14.79
C VAL A 467 -15.84 -0.09 15.57
N SER A 468 -16.17 1.04 14.94
CA SER A 468 -17.10 2.01 15.49
C SER A 468 -18.55 1.79 15.00
N VAL A 469 -19.52 2.31 15.74
CA VAL A 469 -20.94 2.42 15.40
C VAL A 469 -21.45 3.81 15.79
N SER A 470 -22.40 4.34 15.04
CA SER A 470 -22.95 5.68 15.28
C SER A 470 -24.36 5.71 15.86
N GLU A 471 -25.04 4.56 15.94
CA GLU A 471 -26.41 4.46 16.48
C GLU A 471 -26.61 5.12 17.87
N PRO A 472 -25.68 5.02 18.85
CA PRO A 472 -25.85 5.65 20.17
C PRO A 472 -25.77 7.18 20.15
N SER A 473 -25.33 7.78 19.04
CA SER A 473 -25.14 9.21 18.89
C SER A 473 -26.45 9.97 18.79
N THR A 474 -26.45 11.21 19.29
CA THR A 474 -27.54 12.17 19.08
C THR A 474 -27.34 13.04 17.84
N LYS A 475 -26.21 12.87 17.12
CA LYS A 475 -25.88 13.55 15.88
C LYS A 475 -26.25 12.68 14.67
N TYR A 476 -26.75 13.31 13.60
CA TYR A 476 -27.08 12.65 12.33
C TYR A 476 -28.01 11.45 12.46
N VAL A 477 -28.94 11.48 13.43
CA VAL A 477 -29.84 10.36 13.73
C VAL A 477 -30.71 9.98 12.51
N ALA A 478 -31.19 10.97 11.76
CA ALA A 478 -32.02 10.74 10.59
C ALA A 478 -31.22 10.05 9.47
N GLU A 479 -30.00 10.51 9.25
CA GLU A 479 -29.08 9.98 8.25
C GLU A 479 -28.59 8.57 8.63
N ASN A 480 -28.31 8.31 9.92
CA ASN A 480 -27.90 6.99 10.40
C ASN A 480 -28.98 5.94 10.10
N ARG A 481 -30.25 6.31 10.30
CA ARG A 481 -31.41 5.46 9.99
C ARG A 481 -31.58 5.14 8.50
N MET A 482 -30.91 5.89 7.63
CA MET A 482 -30.92 5.63 6.18
C MET A 482 -29.80 4.69 5.74
N THR A 483 -28.83 4.36 6.62
CA THR A 483 -27.73 3.44 6.29
C THR A 483 -28.26 2.03 6.08
N ASN A 484 -27.57 1.25 5.21
CA ASN A 484 -27.97 -0.15 4.99
C ASN A 484 -27.79 -1.00 6.25
N TRP A 485 -26.80 -0.68 7.09
CA TRP A 485 -26.63 -1.33 8.39
C TRP A 485 -27.85 -1.15 9.29
N TYR A 486 -28.33 0.08 9.46
CA TYR A 486 -29.50 0.34 10.29
C TYR A 486 -30.73 -0.41 9.75
N ARG A 487 -30.99 -0.32 8.45
CA ARG A 487 -32.14 -0.99 7.80
C ARG A 487 -32.12 -2.51 7.97
N ASP A 488 -30.95 -3.14 7.91
CA ASP A 488 -30.87 -4.60 7.97
C ASP A 488 -30.82 -5.11 9.44
N THR A 489 -30.68 -4.21 10.41
CA THR A 489 -30.60 -4.49 11.85
C THR A 489 -31.81 -4.00 12.66
N HIS A 490 -32.79 -3.33 12.05
CA HIS A 490 -34.02 -2.84 12.68
C HIS A 490 -35.24 -3.13 11.80
#